data_AF-A0A1F5JZS0-F1
#
_entry.id   AF-A0A1F5JZS0-F1
#
_cell.length_a   1.000
_cell.length_b   1.000
_cell.length_c   1.000
_cell.angle_alpha   90.00
_cell.angle_beta   90.00
_cell.angle_gamma   90.00
#
_symmetry.space_group_name_H-M   'P 1'
#
loop_
_entity.id
_entity.type
_entity.pdbx_description
1 polymer ?
#
loop_
_entity_poly.entity_id
_entity_poly.type
_entity_poly.pdbx_seq_one_letter_code
_entity_poly.pdbx_strand_id
1 'polypeptide(L)'
;MEEFYTVNQAAIVLKVHSLTIRRYIKEGKLKAYRAAGNIRIAVPDLKAFTQSFVPKTKSIKETPISTEANFSLNDPIFRLRGRGLGISRLQQKG
;
A
#
# COMPACT_ATOMS: atom_id res chain seq x y z
N MET A 1 21.68 25.84 -16.98
CA MET A 1 20.59 26.50 -16.21
C MET A 1 19.89 25.42 -15.43
N GLU A 2 19.81 25.52 -14.11
CA GLU A 2 19.18 24.48 -13.30
C GLU A 2 17.67 24.76 -13.22
N GLU A 3 16.86 23.81 -13.70
CA GLU A 3 15.42 23.93 -13.71
C GLU A 3 14.84 23.46 -12.37
N PHE A 4 13.85 24.22 -11.87
CA PHE A 4 13.22 23.95 -10.58
C PHE A 4 11.72 23.78 -10.73
N TYR A 5 11.18 22.76 -10.08
CA TYR A 5 9.76 22.55 -9.92
C TYR A 5 9.23 23.07 -8.59
N THR A 6 8.00 23.56 -8.65
CA THR A 6 7.14 23.77 -7.49
C THR A 6 6.59 22.42 -7.00
N VAL A 7 6.09 22.39 -5.76
CA VAL A 7 5.44 21.19 -5.18
C VAL A 7 4.31 20.67 -6.06
N ASN A 8 3.50 21.55 -6.66
CA ASN A 8 2.38 21.15 -7.51
C ASN A 8 2.85 20.56 -8.84
N GLN A 9 3.90 21.12 -9.45
CA GLN A 9 4.49 20.56 -10.68
C GLN A 9 5.09 19.18 -10.41
N ALA A 10 5.86 19.02 -9.33
CA ALA A 10 6.42 17.72 -8.95
C ALA A 10 5.32 16.68 -8.67
N ALA A 11 4.19 17.10 -8.09
CA ALA A 11 3.03 16.25 -7.85
C ALA A 11 2.42 15.72 -9.16
N ILE A 12 2.29 16.58 -10.17
CA ILE A 12 1.80 16.19 -11.51
C ILE A 12 2.76 15.20 -12.17
N VAL A 13 4.06 15.48 -12.15
CA VAL A 13 5.09 14.61 -12.76
C VAL A 13 5.11 13.22 -12.13
N LEU A 14 5.04 13.15 -10.80
CA LEU A 14 5.05 11.87 -10.07
C LEU A 14 3.66 11.22 -9.99
N LYS A 15 2.60 11.87 -10.50
CA LYS A 15 1.20 11.42 -10.41
C LYS A 15 0.77 11.11 -8.98
N VAL A 16 1.16 11.95 -8.02
CA VAL A 16 0.79 11.84 -6.61
C VAL A 16 0.17 13.14 -6.12
N HIS A 17 -0.52 13.09 -4.98
CA HIS A 17 -1.06 14.29 -4.36
C HIS A 17 0.04 15.20 -3.80
N SER A 18 -0.18 16.53 -3.83
CA SER A 18 0.79 17.53 -3.35
C SER A 18 1.15 17.35 -1.86
N LEU A 19 0.21 16.87 -1.05
CA LEU A 19 0.45 16.51 0.35
C LEU A 19 1.52 15.41 0.49
N THR A 20 1.54 14.44 -0.42
CA THR A 20 2.53 13.36 -0.43
C THR A 20 3.94 13.89 -0.70
N ILE A 21 4.07 14.84 -1.65
CA ILE A 21 5.35 15.52 -1.91
C ILE A 21 5.82 16.28 -0.68
N ARG A 22 4.94 17.06 -0.04
CA ARG A 22 5.28 17.79 1.20
C ARG A 22 5.72 16.84 2.31
N ARG A 23 5.07 15.68 2.43
CA ARG A 23 5.45 14.63 3.37
C ARG A 23 6.84 14.07 3.04
N TYR A 24 7.14 13.75 1.78
CA TYR A 24 8.47 13.26 1.40
C TYR A 24 9.58 14.25 1.67
N ILE A 25 9.31 15.55 1.48
CA ILE A 25 10.25 16.61 1.83
C ILE A 25 10.44 16.69 3.35
N LYS A 26 9.34 16.65 4.12
CA LYS A 26 9.39 16.64 5.59
C LYS A 26 10.15 15.43 6.15
N GLU A 27 9.99 14.26 5.51
CA GLU A 27 10.67 13.02 5.86
C GLU A 27 12.13 12.95 5.35
N GLY A 28 12.59 13.95 4.60
CA GLY A 28 13.94 13.98 4.01
C GLY A 28 14.16 13.00 2.86
N LYS A 29 13.09 12.36 2.35
CA LYS A 29 13.17 11.39 1.23
C LYS A 29 13.34 12.08 -0.13
N LEU A 30 12.84 13.31 -0.26
CA LEU A 30 12.98 14.12 -1.46
C LEU A 30 13.71 15.41 -1.11
N LYS A 31 14.84 15.67 -1.77
CA LYS A 31 15.62 16.88 -1.58
C LYS A 31 14.87 18.09 -2.17
N ALA A 32 14.77 19.15 -1.39
CA ALA A 32 14.14 20.39 -1.81
C ALA A 32 14.84 21.59 -1.18
N TYR A 33 14.79 22.71 -1.87
CA TYR A 33 15.39 23.99 -1.48
C TYR A 33 14.28 24.97 -1.12
N ARG A 34 14.51 25.79 -0.09
CA ARG A 34 13.57 26.83 0.32
C ARG A 34 14.08 28.16 -0.21
N ALA A 35 13.44 28.69 -1.25
CA ALA A 35 13.78 29.96 -1.87
C ALA A 35 12.65 30.97 -1.59
N ALA A 36 12.95 32.01 -0.82
CA ALA A 36 12.02 33.10 -0.49
C ALA A 36 10.65 32.58 0.03
N GLY A 37 10.67 31.63 0.97
CA GLY A 37 9.45 31.04 1.54
C GLY A 37 8.78 29.95 0.69
N ASN A 38 9.13 29.85 -0.59
CA ASN A 38 8.63 28.82 -1.49
C ASN A 38 9.55 27.60 -1.53
N ILE A 39 8.95 26.42 -1.73
CA ILE A 39 9.69 25.17 -1.91
C ILE A 39 9.97 24.97 -3.39
N ARG A 40 11.24 24.72 -3.72
CA ARG A 40 11.75 24.43 -5.06
C ARG A 40 12.46 23.08 -5.06
N ILE A 41 12.18 22.25 -6.05
CA ILE A 41 12.75 20.92 -6.21
C ILE A 41 13.55 20.94 -7.50
N ALA A 42 14.84 20.63 -7.47
CA ALA A 42 15.64 20.55 -8.68
C ALA A 42 15.18 19.34 -9.51
N VAL A 43 15.09 19.51 -10.84
CA VAL A 43 14.78 18.41 -11.76
C VAL A 43 15.67 17.17 -11.57
N PRO A 44 17.01 17.28 -11.42
CA PRO A 44 17.86 16.10 -11.19
C PRO A 44 17.51 15.36 -9.89
N ASP A 45 17.21 16.08 -8.81
CA ASP A 45 16.83 15.49 -7.53
C ASP A 45 15.51 14.70 -7.64
N LEU A 46 14.52 15.24 -8.38
CA LEU A 46 13.26 14.54 -8.64
C LEU A 46 13.45 13.27 -9.47
N LYS A 47 14.36 13.29 -10.44
CA LYS A 47 14.69 12.13 -11.28
C LYS A 47 15.47 11.06 -10.53
N ALA A 48 16.40 11.46 -9.65
CA ALA A 48 17.12 10.53 -8.78
C ALA A 48 16.16 9.82 -7.80
N PHE A 49 15.17 10.56 -7.28
CA PHE A 49 14.14 10.01 -6.41
C PHE A 49 13.38 8.85 -7.06
N THR A 50 12.96 8.98 -8.33
CA THR A 50 12.23 7.90 -9.02
C THR A 50 13.10 6.70 -9.36
N GLN A 51 14.38 6.91 -9.69
CA GLN A 51 15.32 5.82 -10.01
C GLN A 51 15.66 4.95 -8.79
N SER A 52 15.59 5.51 -7.58
CA SER A 52 15.89 4.77 -6.35
C SER A 52 14.79 3.79 -5.90
N PHE A 53 13.63 3.79 -6.57
CA PHE A 53 12.50 2.94 -6.16
C PHE A 53 12.68 1.51 -6.67
N VAL A 54 13.29 0.66 -5.85
CA VAL A 54 13.15 -0.79 -5.97
C VAL A 54 11.86 -1.18 -5.25
N PRO A 55 10.82 -1.70 -5.94
CA PRO A 55 9.61 -2.15 -5.26
C PRO A 55 10.00 -3.23 -4.27
N LYS A 56 9.81 -2.97 -2.97
CA LYS A 56 9.85 -4.03 -1.97
C LYS A 56 8.70 -4.95 -2.28
N THR A 57 8.96 -6.04 -2.99
CA THR A 57 8.04 -7.16 -3.07
C THR A 57 7.78 -7.55 -1.63
N LYS A 58 6.55 -7.34 -1.14
CA LYS A 58 6.14 -7.89 0.15
C LYS A 58 6.33 -9.39 -0.03
N SER A 59 7.42 -9.94 0.50
CA SER A 59 7.57 -11.39 0.56
C SER A 59 6.37 -11.84 1.34
N ILE A 60 5.42 -12.50 0.68
CA ILE A 60 4.38 -13.22 1.38
C ILE A 60 5.18 -14.16 2.26
N LYS A 61 5.19 -13.89 3.57
CA LYS A 61 5.72 -14.86 4.52
C LYS A 61 4.74 -16.01 4.38
N GLU A 62 5.11 -17.00 3.56
CA GLU A 62 4.48 -18.30 3.56
C GLU A 62 4.74 -18.84 4.97
N THR A 63 3.86 -18.50 5.91
CA THR A 63 3.73 -19.33 7.09
C THR A 63 3.46 -20.72 6.54
N PRO A 64 4.27 -21.74 6.91
CA PRO A 64 3.98 -23.09 6.47
C PRO A 64 2.54 -23.35 6.84
N ILE A 65 1.68 -23.54 5.83
CA ILE A 65 0.30 -23.95 6.02
C ILE A 65 0.47 -25.33 6.63
N SER A 66 0.43 -25.42 7.96
CA SER A 66 0.43 -26.70 8.64
C SER A 66 -0.76 -27.44 8.06
N THR A 67 -0.49 -28.54 7.36
CA THR A 67 -1.52 -29.44 6.80
C THR A 67 -2.46 -29.97 7.88
N GLU A 68 -2.09 -29.80 9.15
CA GLU A 68 -2.81 -30.22 10.34
C GLU A 68 -3.54 -29.08 11.06
N ALA A 69 -4.01 -28.07 10.33
CA ALA A 69 -5.06 -27.25 10.90
C ALA A 69 -6.32 -28.13 10.99
N ASN A 70 -6.47 -28.82 12.13
CA ASN A 70 -7.56 -29.74 12.44
C ASN A 70 -8.85 -28.95 12.66
N PHE A 71 -9.32 -28.27 11.62
CA PHE A 71 -10.60 -27.60 11.62
C PHE A 71 -11.70 -28.65 11.59
N SER A 72 -12.51 -28.67 12.63
CA SER A 72 -13.65 -29.57 12.75
C SER A 72 -14.94 -28.79 12.52
N LEU A 73 -15.98 -29.47 12.02
CA LEU A 73 -17.34 -28.93 12.04
C LEU A 73 -17.84 -28.62 13.47
N ASN A 74 -17.10 -29.08 14.49
CA ASN A 74 -17.32 -28.78 15.89
C ASN A 74 -16.66 -27.48 16.39
N ASP A 75 -15.92 -26.76 15.54
CA ASP A 75 -15.28 -25.52 15.98
C ASP A 75 -16.31 -24.43 16.29
N PRO A 76 -16.05 -23.54 17.27
CA PRO A 76 -16.97 -22.46 17.64
C PRO A 76 -17.41 -21.59 16.46
N ILE A 77 -16.52 -21.41 15.48
CA ILE A 77 -16.77 -20.66 14.24
C ILE A 77 -17.88 -21.31 13.41
N PHE A 78 -17.86 -22.64 13.26
CA PHE A 78 -18.85 -23.38 12.50
C PHE A 78 -20.10 -23.74 13.33
N ARG A 79 -19.98 -23.70 14.66
CA ARG A 79 -21.10 -23.88 15.60
C ARG A 79 -21.96 -22.64 15.76
N LEU A 80 -21.52 -21.46 15.31
CA LEU A 80 -22.33 -20.25 15.33
C LEU A 80 -23.53 -20.41 14.39
N ARG A 81 -24.59 -21.05 14.87
CA ARG A 81 -25.88 -21.13 14.21
C ARG A 81 -26.53 -19.76 14.30
N GLY A 82 -26.21 -18.89 13.35
CA GLY A 82 -27.06 -17.73 13.08
C GLY A 82 -28.48 -18.23 12.82
N ARG A 83 -29.48 -17.68 13.54
CA ARG A 83 -30.90 -17.90 13.22
C ARG A 83 -31.09 -17.56 11.74
N GLY A 84 -31.27 -18.56 10.88
CA GLY A 84 -31.49 -18.39 9.44
C GLY A 84 -30.55 -19.16 8.50
N LEU A 85 -29.42 -19.72 8.97
CA LEU A 85 -28.52 -20.53 8.13
C LEU A 85 -28.81 -22.03 8.30
N GLY A 86 -29.93 -22.49 7.74
CA GLY A 86 -30.23 -23.91 7.59
C GLY A 86 -29.81 -24.39 6.21
N ILE A 87 -28.69 -25.11 6.09
CA ILE A 87 -28.42 -25.92 4.89
C ILE A 87 -29.36 -27.11 4.97
N SER A 88 -30.47 -27.06 4.23
CA SER A 88 -31.37 -28.19 4.07
C SER A 88 -30.61 -29.33 3.39
N ARG A 89 -30.44 -30.45 4.11
CA ARG A 89 -29.86 -31.67 3.58
C ARG A 89 -30.79 -32.18 2.48
N LEU A 90 -30.39 -31.99 1.23
CA LEU A 90 -31.09 -32.54 0.06
C LEU A 90 -30.97 -34.06 0.15
N GLN A 91 -32.06 -34.72 0.55
CA GLN A 91 -32.12 -36.17 0.58
C GLN A 91 -32.06 -36.68 -0.86
N GLN A 92 -31.02 -37.42 -1.20
CA GLN A 92 -31.07 -38.29 -2.37
C GLN A 92 -31.98 -39.46 -2.04
N LYS A 93 -33.15 -39.48 -2.68
CA LYS A 93 -34.06 -40.63 -2.69
C LYS A 93 -33.74 -41.46 -3.94
N GLY A 94 -33.64 -42.79 -3.74
CA GLY A 94 -33.87 -43.83 -4.73
C GLY A 94 -32.68 -44.15 -5.61
#